data_AF-A0A086ZH88-F1
#
_entry.id   AF-A0A086ZH88-F1
#
_cell.length_a   1.000
_cell.length_b   1.000
_cell.length_c   1.000
_cell.angle_alpha   90.00
_cell.angle_beta   90.00
_cell.angle_gamma   90.00
#
_symmetry.space_group_name_H-M   'P 1'
#
loop_
_entity.id
_entity.type
_entity.pdbx_description
1 polymer ?
#
loop_
_entity_poly.entity_id
_entity_poly.type
_entity_poly.pdbx_seq_one_letter_code
_entity_poly.pdbx_strand_id
1 'polypeptide(L)'
;MAGEDPNLVIVDNYVEGVGSGRKDYGLSLDDQMKQYLSIMDKVCSEAIPSGTIHDALVAFVTDIRTLYGEKSGKLSSISNTLSDTCANFIAQVDEDDQFLY
;
A
#
# COMPACT_ATOMS: atom_id res chain seq x y z
N MET A 1 0.38 -12.85 -33.81
CA MET A 1 0.68 -11.44 -33.56
C MET A 1 -0.65 -10.78 -33.26
N ALA A 2 -0.91 -10.47 -31.99
CA ALA A 2 -2.13 -9.75 -31.62
C ALA A 2 -1.93 -8.32 -32.13
N GLY A 3 -2.76 -7.88 -33.07
CA GLY A 3 -2.74 -6.52 -33.57
C GLY A 3 -3.15 -5.58 -32.45
N GLU A 4 -2.33 -4.57 -32.21
CA GLU A 4 -2.69 -3.45 -31.34
C GLU A 4 -3.88 -2.69 -31.93
N ASP A 5 -4.79 -2.24 -31.07
CA ASP A 5 -5.97 -1.47 -31.46
C ASP A 5 -5.51 -0.06 -31.86
N PRO A 6 -5.67 0.37 -33.12
CA PRO A 6 -5.22 1.68 -33.60
C PRO A 6 -5.98 2.86 -32.96
N ASN A 7 -6.98 2.60 -32.12
CA ASN A 7 -7.70 3.61 -31.34
C ASN A 7 -7.34 3.59 -29.85
N LEU A 8 -6.38 2.78 -29.42
CA LEU A 8 -5.94 2.75 -28.02
C LEU A 8 -5.20 4.06 -27.70
N VAL A 9 -5.91 4.98 -27.06
CA VAL A 9 -5.31 6.20 -26.49
C VAL A 9 -5.06 5.96 -25.02
N ILE A 10 -3.81 5.77 -24.64
CA ILE A 10 -3.41 5.76 -23.23
C ILE A 10 -3.39 7.21 -22.76
N VAL A 11 -4.08 7.46 -21.65
CA VAL A 11 -4.12 8.79 -21.03
C VAL A 11 -3.16 8.75 -19.85
N ASP A 12 -1.93 9.21 -20.05
CA ASP A 12 -0.86 9.13 -19.05
C ASP A 12 -1.29 9.72 -17.71
N ASN A 13 -1.91 10.90 -17.73
CA ASN A 13 -2.47 11.56 -16.54
C ASN A 13 -3.42 10.67 -15.73
N TYR A 14 -4.20 9.80 -16.40
CA TYR A 14 -5.07 8.87 -15.71
C TYR A 14 -4.27 7.75 -15.04
N VAL A 15 -3.29 7.18 -15.73
CA VAL A 15 -2.44 6.10 -15.20
C VAL A 15 -1.55 6.59 -14.05
N GLU A 16 -0.95 7.78 -14.19
CA GLU A 16 -0.22 8.46 -13.10
C GLU A 16 -1.14 8.78 -11.92
N GLY A 17 -2.36 9.23 -12.19
CA GLY A 17 -3.39 9.48 -11.19
C GLY A 17 -3.75 8.23 -10.39
N VAL A 18 -3.84 7.07 -11.05
CA VAL A 18 -4.06 5.78 -10.38
C VAL A 18 -2.85 5.40 -9.52
N GLY A 19 -1.62 5.52 -10.04
CA GLY A 19 -0.40 5.20 -9.30
C GLY A 19 -0.25 6.06 -8.04
N SER A 20 -0.36 7.37 -8.19
CA SER A 20 -0.30 8.34 -7.09
C SER A 20 -1.42 8.15 -6.07
N GLY A 21 -2.67 8.02 -6.52
CA GLY A 21 -3.81 7.81 -5.62
C GLY A 21 -3.71 6.51 -4.81
N ARG A 22 -3.14 5.45 -5.39
CA ARG A 22 -2.90 4.18 -4.68
C ARG A 22 -1.74 4.28 -3.70
N LYS A 23 -0.71 5.06 -4.03
CA LYS A 23 0.39 5.38 -3.11
C LYS A 23 -0.13 6.13 -1.89
N ASP A 24 -0.90 7.20 -2.10
CA ASP A 24 -1.46 8.02 -1.03
C ASP A 24 -2.39 7.22 -0.13
N TYR A 25 -3.25 6.38 -0.73
CA TYR A 25 -4.11 5.48 0.02
C TYR A 25 -3.31 4.48 0.87
N GLY A 26 -2.23 3.92 0.33
CA GLY A 26 -1.33 3.02 1.06
C GLY A 26 -0.65 3.71 2.25
N LEU A 27 -0.16 4.93 2.07
CA LEU A 27 0.44 5.74 3.14
C LEU A 27 -0.57 6.12 4.21
N SER A 28 -1.79 6.51 3.82
CA SER A 28 -2.87 6.82 4.77
C SER A 28 -3.25 5.60 5.61
N LEU A 29 -3.36 4.42 4.99
CA LEU A 29 -3.64 3.19 5.72
C LEU A 29 -2.51 2.82 6.67
N ASP A 30 -1.25 3.03 6.27
CA ASP A 30 -0.07 2.79 7.09
C ASP A 30 -0.09 3.64 8.37
N ASP A 31 -0.41 4.93 8.23
CA ASP A 31 -0.52 5.85 9.36
C ASP A 31 -1.68 5.48 10.30
N GLN A 32 -2.85 5.14 9.75
CA GLN A 32 -4.00 4.70 10.55
C GLN A 32 -3.69 3.43 11.36
N MET A 33 -2.97 2.47 10.76
CA MET A 33 -2.56 1.25 11.46
C MET A 33 -1.56 1.53 12.59
N LYS A 34 -0.59 2.43 12.36
CA LYS A 34 0.36 2.86 13.40
C LYS A 34 -0.35 3.53 14.57
N GLN A 35 -1.30 4.43 14.28
CA GLN A 35 -2.10 5.09 15.31
C GLN A 35 -2.94 4.08 16.11
N TYR A 36 -3.59 3.14 15.43
CA TYR A 36 -4.36 2.09 16.08
C TYR A 36 -3.50 1.24 17.02
N LEU A 37 -2.34 0.75 16.56
CA LEU A 37 -1.42 -0.04 17.38
C LEU A 37 -0.91 0.75 18.59
N SER A 38 -0.62 2.05 18.41
CA SER A 38 -0.22 2.92 19.52
C SER A 38 -1.30 3.08 20.59
N ILE A 39 -2.58 3.20 20.18
CA ILE A 39 -3.70 3.25 21.11
C ILE A 39 -3.83 1.92 21.86
N MET A 40 -3.71 0.80 21.15
CA MET A 40 -3.81 -0.53 21.76
C MET A 40 -2.70 -0.78 22.78
N ASP A 41 -1.46 -0.35 22.48
CA ASP A 41 -0.36 -0.42 23.45
C ASP A 41 -0.64 0.38 24.72
N LYS A 42 -1.22 1.59 24.60
CA LYS A 42 -1.63 2.40 25.75
C LYS A 42 -2.75 1.74 26.54
N VAL A 43 -3.72 1.11 25.88
CA VAL A 43 -4.78 0.35 26.57
C VAL A 43 -4.16 -0.80 27.38
N CYS A 44 -3.23 -1.55 26.79
CA CYS A 44 -2.52 -2.63 27.47
C CYS A 44 -1.65 -2.15 28.64
N SER A 45 -1.02 -0.98 28.55
CA SER A 45 -0.11 -0.50 29.59
C SER A 45 -0.78 0.33 30.70
N GLU A 46 -1.84 1.07 30.37
CA GLU A 46 -2.46 2.04 31.28
C GLU A 46 -3.82 1.58 31.81
N ALA A 47 -4.67 1.02 30.94
CA ALA A 47 -6.06 0.70 31.29
C ALA A 47 -6.23 -0.75 31.78
N ILE A 48 -5.51 -1.70 31.18
CA ILE A 48 -5.60 -3.12 31.49
C ILE A 48 -4.17 -3.65 31.68
N PRO A 49 -3.48 -3.27 32.77
CA PRO A 49 -2.03 -3.50 32.93
C PRO A 49 -1.65 -4.97 33.17
N SER A 50 -2.59 -5.83 33.56
CA SER A 50 -2.33 -7.26 33.81
C SER A 50 -3.59 -8.12 33.85
N GLY A 51 -3.39 -9.45 33.87
CA GLY A 51 -4.45 -10.45 33.98
C GLY A 51 -4.88 -11.02 32.62
N THR A 52 -5.82 -11.97 32.65
CA THR A 52 -6.21 -12.74 31.45
C THR A 52 -6.71 -11.86 30.29
N ILE A 53 -7.36 -10.74 30.59
CA ILE A 53 -7.82 -9.80 29.57
C ILE A 53 -6.64 -9.06 28.93
N HIS A 54 -5.64 -8.67 29.72
CA HIS A 54 -4.39 -8.09 29.21
C HIS A 54 -3.70 -9.08 28.27
N ASP A 55 -3.51 -10.32 28.71
CA ASP A 55 -2.80 -11.34 27.93
C ASP A 55 -3.50 -11.63 26.59
N ALA A 56 -4.84 -11.71 26.59
CA ALA A 56 -5.64 -11.87 25.38
C ALA A 56 -5.51 -10.67 24.43
N LEU A 57 -5.50 -9.45 24.98
CA LEU A 57 -5.35 -8.23 24.20
C LEU A 57 -3.95 -8.13 23.59
N VAL A 58 -2.90 -8.47 24.34
CA VAL A 58 -1.51 -8.51 23.85
C VAL A 58 -1.35 -9.54 22.72
N ALA A 59 -1.95 -10.73 22.86
CA ALA A 59 -1.94 -11.75 21.80
C ALA A 59 -2.63 -11.23 20.53
N PHE A 60 -3.81 -10.64 20.67
CA PHE A 60 -4.55 -10.03 19.56
C PHE A 60 -3.75 -8.93 18.85
N VAL A 61 -3.12 -8.02 19.60
CA VAL A 61 -2.27 -6.94 19.03
C VAL A 61 -1.06 -7.53 18.30
N THR A 62 -0.48 -8.61 18.82
CA THR A 62 0.66 -9.31 18.20
C THR A 62 0.26 -9.93 16.84
N ASP A 63 -0.93 -10.53 16.76
CA ASP A 63 -1.46 -11.07 15.51
C ASP A 63 -1.70 -9.96 14.48
N ILE A 64 -2.27 -8.83 14.90
CA ILE A 64 -2.46 -7.67 14.03
C ILE A 64 -1.12 -7.14 13.51
N ARG A 65 -0.10 -6.97 14.36
CA ARG A 65 1.24 -6.53 13.95
C ARG A 65 1.84 -7.44 12.89
N THR A 66 1.64 -8.75 13.05
CA THR A 66 2.12 -9.77 12.11
C THR A 66 1.40 -9.67 10.76
N LEU A 67 0.07 -9.54 10.78
CA LEU A 67 -0.75 -9.40 9.56
C LEU A 67 -0.48 -8.09 8.81
N TYR A 68 -0.45 -6.97 9.52
CA TYR A 68 -0.05 -5.66 8.99
C TYR A 68 1.37 -5.71 8.42
N GLY A 69 2.21 -6.59 8.96
CA GLY A 69 3.60 -6.71 8.55
C GLY A 69 4.42 -5.51 9.01
N GLU A 70 4.16 -5.02 10.23
CA GLU A 70 4.81 -3.86 10.86
C GLU A 70 6.33 -3.86 10.67
N LYS A 71 6.97 -5.01 10.86
CA LYS A 71 8.43 -5.19 10.72
C LYS A 71 8.91 -5.32 9.28
N SER A 72 8.01 -5.65 8.36
CA SER A 72 8.30 -5.89 6.94
C SER A 72 7.97 -4.72 6.03
N GLY A 73 7.21 -3.72 6.50
CA GLY A 73 6.79 -2.59 5.68
C GLY A 73 5.93 -3.00 4.47
N LYS A 74 5.23 -4.14 4.54
CA LYS A 74 4.48 -4.73 3.42
C LYS A 74 3.55 -3.74 2.72
N LEU A 75 2.82 -2.94 3.49
CA LEU A 75 1.85 -1.99 2.94
C LEU A 75 2.52 -0.85 2.15
N SER A 76 3.62 -0.30 2.68
CA SER A 76 4.45 0.69 1.97
C SER A 76 5.10 0.09 0.73
N SER A 77 5.56 -1.17 0.81
CA SER A 77 6.16 -1.87 -0.33
C SER A 77 5.17 -2.10 -1.48
N ILE A 78 3.95 -2.57 -1.16
CA ILE A 78 2.90 -2.81 -2.16
C ILE A 78 2.48 -1.50 -2.85
N SER A 79 2.27 -0.44 -2.06
CA SER A 79 1.82 0.85 -2.59
C SER A 79 2.88 1.53 -3.47
N ASN A 80 4.16 1.45 -3.09
CA ASN A 80 5.27 1.90 -3.94
C ASN A 80 5.38 1.07 -5.22
N THR A 81 5.32 -0.27 -5.12
CA THR A 81 5.38 -1.17 -6.29
C THR A 81 4.28 -0.84 -7.29
N LEU A 82 3.07 -0.54 -6.83
CA LEU A 82 1.96 -0.20 -7.70
C LEU A 82 2.18 1.16 -8.39
N SER A 83 2.69 2.15 -7.67
CA SER A 83 3.06 3.46 -8.25
C SER A 83 4.16 3.29 -9.31
N ASP A 84 5.20 2.52 -9.01
CA ASP A 84 6.31 2.26 -9.92
C ASP A 84 5.84 1.48 -11.15
N THR A 85 4.91 0.54 -10.99
CA THR A 85 4.31 -0.21 -12.11
C THR A 85 3.54 0.72 -13.05
N CYS A 86 2.75 1.64 -12.51
CA CYS A 86 2.04 2.64 -13.31
C CYS A 86 3.01 3.57 -14.06
N ALA A 87 4.07 4.03 -13.40
CA ALA A 87 5.09 4.87 -14.03
C ALA A 87 5.86 4.12 -15.14
N ASN A 88 6.27 2.88 -14.87
CA ASN A 88 6.99 2.06 -15.83
C ASN A 88 6.12 1.68 -17.04
N PHE A 89 4.81 1.50 -16.84
CA PHE A 89 3.89 1.24 -17.95
C PHE A 89 3.84 2.42 -18.93
N ILE A 90 3.76 3.66 -18.42
CA ILE A 90 3.79 4.86 -19.27
C ILE A 90 5.12 4.97 -20.01
N ALA A 91 6.24 4.81 -19.29
CA ALA A 91 7.57 4.86 -19.90
C ALA A 91 7.75 3.82 -21.02
N GLN A 92 7.18 2.61 -20.86
CA GLN A 92 7.24 1.58 -21.89
C GLN A 92 6.39 1.95 -23.11
N VAL A 93 5.19 2.52 -22.91
CA VAL A 93 4.33 2.99 -24.00
C VAL A 93 5.03 4.10 -24.79
N ASP A 94 5.62 5.07 -24.10
CA ASP A 94 6.41 6.14 -24.73
C ASP A 94 7.60 5.58 -25.54
N GLU A 95 8.27 4.54 -25.00
CA GLU A 95 9.39 3.87 -25.67
C GLU A 95 8.95 3.10 -26.91
N ASP A 96 7.80 2.41 -26.86
CA ASP A 96 7.29 1.62 -27.99
C ASP A 96 6.71 2.52 -29.10
N ASP A 97 6.08 3.64 -28.73
CA ASP A 97 5.55 4.66 -29.67
C ASP A 97 6.66 5.35 -30.48
N GLN A 98 7.88 5.46 -29.94
CA GLN A 98 8.99 6.06 -30.68
C GLN A 98 9.43 5.23 -31.90
N PHE A 99 9.02 3.96 -31.98
CA PHE A 99 9.32 3.04 -33.09
C PHE A 99 8.17 2.91 -34.10
N LEU A 100 7.06 3.63 -33.92
CA LEU A 100 5.87 3.62 -34.78
C LEU A 100 5.92 4.61 -35.96
N TYR A 101 7.08 5.22 -36.24
CA TYR A 101 7.32 6.11 -37.40
C TYR A 101 7.81 5.39 -38.66
#